data_AF-A0A7W6FMA2-F1
#
_entry.id   AF-A0A7W6FMA2-F1
#
_cell.length_a   1.000
_cell.length_b   1.000
_cell.length_c   1.000
_cell.angle_alpha   90.00
_cell.angle_beta   90.00
_cell.angle_gamma   90.00
#
_symmetry.space_group_name_H-M   'P 1'
#
loop_
_entity.id
_entity.type
_entity.pdbx_description
1 polymer ?
#
loop_
_entity_poly.entity_id
_entity_poly.type
_entity_poly.pdbx_seq_one_letter_code
_entity_poly.pdbx_strand_id
1 'polypeptide(L)'
;MADAVIANWDGHDYQARFFWIHASGLRNPETPHVVEVSYETDGPKGFDDVVVRYSPGHVGRRSFRVETAHHQVKFHVNQAGRFGFKDLIEPEFIGATAVSILERLKEAVEKSPPNSTFTLVTTDRVRDDDPLSKLLKTADKSLDVGKLAVGKTEQSEMGKVRALWREHLKLDTDEELYAILDTFHIMEGYHSLQDMREHVDLHFQVVGLSSGGNSLEFKFDGAARALKVTQRNKLTREAFEELCIEQGWIKSTQPEDRKNISIKSFSDGPTDYLDATPENTLSLLHMFDVRHLQAGADWNTDVRPAVEDFLTRVRETDKSIRLFLDSHSSVAFLAGAMLGFKTNTHVEINQKGRGPTTVWRSDDGKAGPPASTSVIDIGNGLDVAVVVSFSRNALADVQEYVKTKVPSIGRILHVTPVGGPGQKSLAGGEHAADIADQIADALKSLRPAFGAQRHFFISGPNAFAFSMGQHRDAMGPVTLYEFDFKGAVDGSYHPSFRIG
;
A
#
# COMPACT_ATOMS: atom_id res chain seq x y z
N MET A 1 39.74 -18.58 -8.03
CA MET A 1 39.50 -17.13 -8.21
C MET A 1 38.01 -16.81 -8.31
N ALA A 2 37.23 -17.52 -9.13
CA ALA A 2 35.76 -17.32 -9.21
C ALA A 2 35.04 -17.52 -7.86
N ASP A 3 35.39 -18.56 -7.09
CA ASP A 3 34.73 -18.85 -5.80
C ASP A 3 34.99 -17.78 -4.72
N ALA A 4 36.16 -17.11 -4.78
CA ALA A 4 36.49 -16.02 -3.87
C ALA A 4 35.70 -14.73 -4.18
N VAL A 5 35.32 -14.53 -5.45
CA VAL A 5 34.47 -13.40 -5.86
C VAL A 5 33.04 -13.60 -5.38
N ILE A 6 32.50 -14.81 -5.51
CA ILE A 6 31.15 -15.16 -5.04
C ILE A 6 31.06 -15.02 -3.52
N ALA A 7 32.03 -15.57 -2.78
CA ALA A 7 32.08 -15.45 -1.33
C ALA A 7 32.10 -13.99 -0.85
N ASN A 8 32.77 -13.11 -1.59
CA ASN A 8 32.81 -11.68 -1.28
C ASN A 8 31.45 -10.99 -1.55
N TRP A 9 30.78 -11.31 -2.66
CA TRP A 9 29.45 -10.80 -2.95
C TRP A 9 28.42 -11.23 -1.91
N ASP A 10 28.43 -12.53 -1.57
CA ASP A 10 27.56 -13.09 -0.54
C ASP A 10 27.77 -12.41 0.82
N GLY A 11 29.02 -12.07 1.16
CA GLY A 11 29.34 -11.31 2.36
C GLY A 11 28.70 -9.92 2.38
N HIS A 12 28.82 -9.16 1.29
CA HIS A 12 28.20 -7.84 1.18
C HIS A 12 26.67 -7.91 1.19
N ASP A 13 26.08 -8.88 0.49
CA ASP A 13 24.63 -9.08 0.46
C ASP A 13 24.09 -9.43 1.86
N TYR A 14 24.84 -10.23 2.63
CA TYR A 14 24.48 -10.55 4.01
C TYR A 14 24.45 -9.32 4.92
N GLN A 15 25.46 -8.43 4.81
CA GLN A 15 25.50 -7.17 5.54
C GLN A 15 24.36 -6.23 5.13
N ALA A 16 24.10 -6.10 3.83
CA ALA A 16 23.03 -5.28 3.29
C ALA A 16 21.65 -5.72 3.82
N ARG A 17 21.39 -7.02 3.87
CA ARG A 17 20.12 -7.55 4.40
C ARG A 17 19.96 -7.29 5.89
N PHE A 18 21.03 -7.46 6.67
CA PHE A 18 21.01 -7.11 8.10
C PHE A 18 20.72 -5.62 8.31
N PHE A 19 21.33 -4.77 7.50
CA PHE A 19 21.04 -3.34 7.48
C PHE A 19 19.57 -3.03 7.19
N TRP A 20 18.99 -3.65 6.15
CA TRP A 20 17.59 -3.38 5.78
C TRP A 20 16.58 -3.81 6.84
N ILE A 21 16.82 -4.93 7.53
CA ILE A 21 15.99 -5.38 8.66
C ILE A 21 15.94 -4.31 9.76
N HIS A 22 17.06 -3.65 10.06
CA HIS A 22 17.08 -2.56 11.02
C HIS A 22 16.50 -1.26 10.46
N ALA A 23 16.81 -0.93 9.20
CA ALA A 23 16.35 0.29 8.54
C ALA A 23 14.82 0.36 8.45
N SER A 24 14.11 -0.77 8.31
CA SER A 24 12.64 -0.77 8.33
C SER A 24 12.06 -0.19 9.62
N GLY A 25 12.78 -0.28 10.76
CA GLY A 25 12.38 0.33 12.03
C GLY A 25 12.27 1.87 11.97
N LEU A 26 12.91 2.53 11.00
CA LEU A 26 12.79 3.97 10.76
C LEU A 26 11.42 4.36 10.19
N ARG A 27 10.71 3.44 9.54
CA ARG A 27 9.35 3.66 9.01
C ARG A 27 8.25 3.06 9.89
N ASN A 28 8.61 2.15 10.81
CA ASN A 28 7.65 1.55 11.73
C ASN A 28 7.19 2.59 12.80
N PRO A 29 5.87 2.90 12.89
CA PRO A 29 5.33 3.80 13.91
C PRO A 29 5.47 3.27 15.35
N GLU A 30 5.53 1.96 15.52
CA GLU A 30 5.64 1.29 16.83
C GLU A 30 7.08 1.26 17.38
N THR A 31 8.07 1.61 16.56
CA THR A 31 9.47 1.71 16.99
C THR A 31 10.02 3.12 16.88
N PRO A 32 9.33 4.16 17.40
CA PRO A 32 9.71 5.57 17.20
C PRO A 32 11.10 5.88 17.75
N HIS A 33 11.56 5.07 18.70
CA HIS A 33 12.87 5.16 19.32
C HIS A 33 14.02 4.82 18.37
N VAL A 34 13.81 4.12 17.25
CA VAL A 34 14.83 3.96 16.20
C VAL A 34 14.93 5.29 15.44
N VAL A 35 16.07 5.97 15.54
CA VAL A 35 16.25 7.31 14.96
C VAL A 35 17.24 7.35 13.82
N GLU A 36 18.16 6.39 13.75
CA GLU A 36 19.18 6.33 12.72
C GLU A 36 19.64 4.90 12.49
N VAL A 37 19.83 4.50 11.23
CA VAL A 37 20.47 3.24 10.85
C VAL A 37 21.51 3.53 9.77
N SER A 38 22.73 3.03 9.98
CA SER A 38 23.86 3.27 9.08
C SER A 38 24.44 1.96 8.56
N TYR A 39 24.85 1.94 7.29
CA TYR A 39 25.49 0.82 6.59
C TYR A 39 26.95 1.17 6.27
N GLU A 40 27.92 0.34 6.68
CA GLU A 40 29.36 0.55 6.48
C GLU A 40 29.77 2.00 6.78
N THR A 41 29.60 2.48 8.01
CA THR A 41 29.86 3.90 8.38
C THR A 41 31.25 4.10 8.97
N ASP A 42 31.68 5.35 9.17
CA ASP A 42 32.91 5.68 9.91
C ASP A 42 32.69 5.47 11.43
N GLY A 43 32.47 4.21 11.83
CA GLY A 43 32.34 3.77 13.21
C GLY A 43 33.66 3.22 13.77
N PRO A 44 33.63 2.66 15.00
CA PRO A 44 34.77 1.92 15.52
C PRO A 44 35.10 0.75 14.59
N LYS A 45 36.37 0.66 14.17
CA LYS A 45 36.80 -0.31 13.16
C LYS A 45 36.44 -1.73 13.57
N GLY A 46 35.69 -2.40 12.70
CA GLY A 46 35.24 -3.77 12.88
C GLY A 46 34.04 -3.93 13.80
N PHE A 47 33.25 -2.87 13.97
CA PHE A 47 31.89 -2.85 14.49
C PHE A 47 31.09 -1.74 13.79
N ASP A 48 31.33 -1.60 12.49
CA ASP A 48 30.89 -0.48 11.66
C ASP A 48 30.08 -0.92 10.42
N ASP A 49 29.89 -2.23 10.23
CA ASP A 49 29.08 -2.77 9.14
C ASP A 49 27.63 -2.29 9.24
N VAL A 50 27.02 -2.37 10.43
CA VAL A 50 25.69 -1.82 10.70
C VAL A 50 25.64 -1.16 12.07
N VAL A 51 25.23 0.12 12.11
CA VAL A 51 25.07 0.89 13.34
C VAL A 51 23.64 1.37 13.47
N VAL A 52 23.01 1.13 14.62
CA VAL A 52 21.64 1.56 14.93
C VAL A 52 21.69 2.50 16.13
N ARG A 53 21.08 3.68 16.00
CA ARG A 53 20.94 4.63 17.12
C ARG A 53 19.50 4.72 17.58
N TYR A 54 19.37 4.83 18.90
CA TYR A 54 18.08 4.89 19.57
C TYR A 54 17.93 6.17 20.39
N SER A 55 16.75 6.80 20.33
CA SER A 55 16.38 7.93 21.17
C SER A 55 14.86 7.94 21.45
N PRO A 56 14.41 7.76 22.71
CA PRO A 56 15.22 7.42 23.88
C PRO A 56 15.88 6.04 23.72
N GLY A 57 16.95 5.76 24.47
CA GLY A 57 17.67 4.48 24.39
C GLY A 57 16.76 3.25 24.53
N HIS A 58 17.09 2.20 23.77
CA HIS A 58 16.35 0.95 23.71
C HIS A 58 16.45 0.15 25.02
N VAL A 59 15.32 -0.36 25.51
CA VAL A 59 15.23 -1.11 26.76
C VAL A 59 15.38 -2.60 26.46
N GLY A 60 16.30 -3.27 27.16
CA GLY A 60 16.50 -4.72 27.06
C GLY A 60 16.74 -5.36 28.42
N ARG A 61 17.34 -6.55 28.44
CA ARG A 61 17.70 -7.29 29.67
C ARG A 61 18.93 -6.71 30.39
N ARG A 62 19.48 -5.60 29.91
CA ARG A 62 20.68 -4.94 30.45
C ARG A 62 20.33 -3.98 31.58
N SER A 63 21.35 -3.61 32.36
CA SER A 63 21.28 -2.61 33.41
C SER A 63 21.14 -1.17 32.89
N PHE A 64 21.41 -0.94 31.60
CA PHE A 64 21.32 0.36 30.94
C PHE A 64 20.49 0.29 29.66
N ARG A 65 20.00 1.45 29.21
CA ARG A 65 19.29 1.60 27.93
C ARG A 65 20.29 1.79 26.82
N VAL A 66 20.21 0.99 25.76
CA VAL A 66 21.16 1.04 24.64
C VAL A 66 20.86 2.25 23.76
N GLU A 67 21.81 3.17 23.63
CA GLU A 67 21.67 4.35 22.77
C GLU A 67 22.29 4.13 21.40
N THR A 68 23.36 3.33 21.32
CA THR A 68 24.00 2.96 20.06
C THR A 68 24.33 1.46 20.03
N ALA A 69 23.88 0.76 19.00
CA ALA A 69 24.17 -0.64 18.77
C ALA A 69 25.03 -0.80 17.51
N HIS A 70 26.22 -1.32 17.71
CA HIS A 70 27.23 -1.55 16.69
C HIS A 70 27.30 -3.03 16.33
N HIS A 71 27.35 -3.35 15.04
CA HIS A 71 27.34 -4.72 14.55
C HIS A 71 28.48 -4.96 13.57
N GLN A 72 29.20 -6.05 13.79
CA GLN A 72 30.10 -6.67 12.81
C GLN A 72 29.41 -7.92 12.29
N VAL A 73 29.12 -7.94 10.99
CA VAL A 73 28.33 -8.96 10.33
C VAL A 73 29.24 -9.74 9.38
N LYS A 74 29.47 -11.01 9.70
CA LYS A 74 30.33 -11.93 8.96
C LYS A 74 29.53 -13.09 8.38
N PHE A 75 29.72 -13.35 7.09
CA PHE A 75 29.15 -14.49 6.40
C PHE A 75 30.25 -15.49 6.05
N HIS A 76 30.03 -16.74 6.41
CA HIS A 76 30.89 -17.86 6.03
C HIS A 76 30.11 -18.80 5.11
N VAL A 77 30.61 -19.00 3.88
CA VAL A 77 29.94 -19.76 2.81
C VAL A 77 29.63 -21.21 3.21
N ASN A 78 30.48 -21.81 4.06
CA ASN A 78 30.30 -23.19 4.52
C ASN A 78 29.90 -23.21 6.00
N GLN A 79 28.78 -23.87 6.34
CA GLN A 79 28.30 -24.08 7.73
C GLN A 79 29.21 -24.95 8.63
N ALA A 80 30.39 -25.35 8.12
CA ALA A 80 31.39 -26.10 8.87
C ALA A 80 32.21 -25.23 9.83
N GLY A 81 32.09 -23.90 9.75
CA GLY A 81 32.79 -22.98 10.63
C GLY A 81 32.41 -23.22 12.09
N ARG A 82 33.44 -23.53 12.88
CA ARG A 82 33.35 -23.80 14.30
C ARG A 82 34.45 -23.04 15.03
N PHE A 83 34.07 -22.25 16.02
CA PHE A 83 35.00 -21.42 16.78
C PHE A 83 34.80 -21.58 18.28
N GLY A 84 35.75 -21.07 19.06
CA GLY A 84 35.78 -21.11 20.50
C GLY A 84 36.41 -19.86 21.06
N PHE A 85 36.62 -19.83 22.38
CA PHE A 85 37.13 -18.63 23.05
C PHE A 85 38.52 -18.20 22.58
N LYS A 86 39.36 -19.14 22.11
CA LYS A 86 40.70 -18.86 21.59
C LYS A 86 40.67 -18.19 20.23
N ASP A 87 39.73 -18.58 19.36
CA ASP A 87 39.65 -18.00 18.02
C ASP A 87 39.31 -16.50 18.07
N LEU A 88 38.69 -16.02 19.15
CA LEU A 88 38.39 -14.58 19.34
C LEU A 88 39.65 -13.69 19.53
N ILE A 89 40.80 -14.27 19.87
CA ILE A 89 42.07 -13.55 19.96
C ILE A 89 42.90 -13.65 18.67
N GLU A 90 42.44 -14.43 17.69
CA GLU A 90 43.15 -14.63 16.44
C GLU A 90 42.66 -13.63 15.37
N PRO A 91 43.53 -12.82 14.74
CA PRO A 91 43.12 -11.89 13.68
C PRO A 91 42.41 -12.56 12.50
N GLU A 92 42.85 -13.76 12.13
CA GLU A 92 42.32 -14.53 11.00
C GLU A 92 40.84 -14.89 11.15
N PHE A 93 40.32 -14.96 12.39
CA PHE A 93 38.91 -15.27 12.66
C PHE A 93 37.95 -14.26 12.00
N ILE A 94 38.35 -12.99 11.90
CA ILE A 94 37.58 -11.94 11.24
C ILE A 94 38.17 -11.53 9.88
N GLY A 95 39.07 -12.34 9.33
CA GLY A 95 39.80 -12.06 8.09
C GLY A 95 40.81 -10.92 8.21
N ALA A 96 41.26 -10.60 9.43
CA ALA A 96 42.29 -9.59 9.68
C ALA A 96 43.68 -10.23 9.72
N THR A 97 44.72 -9.42 9.49
CA THR A 97 46.12 -9.88 9.47
C THR A 97 46.89 -9.56 10.74
N ALA A 98 46.40 -8.63 11.56
CA ALA A 98 47.18 -8.10 12.69
C ALA A 98 46.38 -7.82 13.97
N VAL A 99 45.06 -7.64 13.88
CA VAL A 99 44.23 -7.23 15.03
C VAL A 99 43.04 -8.17 15.15
N SER A 100 42.86 -8.75 16.33
CA SER A 100 41.77 -9.66 16.70
C SER A 100 40.43 -8.96 16.93
N ILE A 101 39.35 -9.72 17.00
CA ILE A 101 38.02 -9.16 17.30
C ILE A 101 37.93 -8.59 18.72
N LEU A 102 38.63 -9.20 19.69
CA LEU A 102 38.64 -8.67 21.07
C LEU A 102 39.45 -7.38 21.18
N GLU A 103 40.56 -7.23 20.45
CA GLU A 103 41.29 -5.96 20.41
C GLU A 103 40.44 -4.85 19.77
N ARG A 104 39.73 -5.17 18.68
CA ARG A 104 38.77 -4.24 18.07
C ARG A 104 37.64 -3.87 19.02
N LEU A 105 37.14 -4.82 19.79
CA LEU A 105 36.13 -4.58 20.82
C LEU A 105 36.64 -3.61 21.89
N LYS A 106 37.84 -3.83 22.43
CA LYS A 106 38.46 -2.93 23.41
C LYS A 106 38.56 -1.51 22.87
N GLU A 107 39.11 -1.37 21.66
CA GLU A 107 39.23 -0.07 20.99
C GLU A 107 37.87 0.58 20.74
N ALA A 108 36.86 -0.22 20.40
CA ALA A 108 35.51 0.28 20.15
C ALA A 108 34.80 0.76 21.42
N VAL A 109 34.95 0.05 22.54
CA VAL A 109 34.45 0.47 23.86
C VAL A 109 35.10 1.78 24.29
N GLU A 110 36.41 1.94 24.09
CA GLU A 110 37.15 3.17 24.46
C GLU A 110 36.71 4.39 23.65
N LYS A 111 36.35 4.21 22.37
CA LYS A 111 36.04 5.31 21.44
C LYS A 111 34.55 5.66 21.35
N SER A 112 33.68 4.79 21.83
CA SER A 112 32.23 4.98 21.68
C SER A 112 31.62 5.70 22.87
N PRO A 113 30.49 6.41 22.68
CA PRO A 113 29.75 6.99 23.79
C PRO A 113 29.31 5.93 24.82
N PRO A 114 29.01 6.35 26.06
CA PRO A 114 28.34 5.48 27.03
C PRO A 114 27.07 4.84 26.44
N ASN A 115 26.62 3.74 27.03
CA ASN A 115 25.43 3.00 26.58
C ASN A 115 25.54 2.43 25.15
N SER A 116 26.76 2.23 24.66
CA SER A 116 27.04 1.56 23.38
C SER A 116 27.18 0.06 23.55
N THR A 117 26.80 -0.70 22.52
CA THR A 117 26.88 -2.16 22.50
C THR A 117 27.50 -2.66 21.21
N PHE A 118 28.17 -3.81 21.27
CA PHE A 118 28.94 -4.35 20.16
C PHE A 118 28.53 -5.80 19.94
N THR A 119 28.14 -6.15 18.72
CA THR A 119 27.62 -7.48 18.40
C THR A 119 28.37 -8.07 17.21
N LEU A 120 28.92 -9.26 17.40
CA LEU A 120 29.37 -10.10 16.30
C LEU A 120 28.18 -10.95 15.83
N VAL A 121 27.77 -10.77 14.58
CA VAL A 121 26.75 -11.57 13.91
C VAL A 121 27.44 -12.49 12.91
N THR A 122 27.28 -13.80 13.08
CA THR A 122 27.96 -14.78 12.23
C THR A 122 27.11 -16.02 11.95
N THR A 123 27.32 -16.63 10.78
CA THR A 123 26.75 -17.94 10.43
C THR A 123 27.50 -19.11 11.09
N ASP A 124 28.73 -18.88 11.56
CA ASP A 124 29.52 -19.87 12.28
C ASP A 124 28.94 -20.15 13.66
N ARG A 125 29.24 -21.34 14.20
CA ARG A 125 28.78 -21.78 15.52
C ARG A 125 29.94 -21.99 16.47
N VAL A 126 29.71 -21.70 17.74
CA VAL A 126 30.59 -22.07 18.84
C VAL A 126 30.63 -23.59 18.94
N ARG A 127 31.80 -24.13 19.24
CA ARG A 127 32.00 -25.56 19.49
C ARG A 127 31.29 -25.96 20.79
N ASP A 128 30.51 -27.04 20.75
CA ASP A 128 29.70 -27.50 21.89
C ASP A 128 30.56 -27.87 23.12
N ASP A 129 31.80 -28.30 22.89
CA ASP A 129 32.77 -28.67 23.92
C ASP A 129 33.66 -27.50 24.39
N ASP A 130 33.56 -26.33 23.74
CA ASP A 130 34.36 -25.17 24.09
C ASP A 130 33.75 -24.37 25.26
N PRO A 131 34.56 -23.85 26.19
CA PRO A 131 34.08 -23.02 27.30
C PRO A 131 33.19 -21.84 26.89
N LEU A 132 33.37 -21.28 25.69
CA LEU A 132 32.57 -20.17 25.17
C LEU A 132 31.07 -20.53 25.09
N SER A 133 30.73 -21.79 24.79
CA SER A 133 29.33 -22.25 24.71
C SER A 133 28.58 -22.05 26.04
N LYS A 134 29.30 -22.12 27.18
CA LYS A 134 28.76 -21.93 28.53
C LYS A 134 28.61 -20.46 28.92
N LEU A 135 29.20 -19.56 28.15
CA LEU A 135 29.21 -18.12 28.40
C LEU A 135 28.15 -17.38 27.57
N LEU A 136 27.58 -17.99 26.54
CA LEU A 136 26.53 -17.35 25.75
C LEU A 136 25.17 -17.48 26.41
N LYS A 137 24.58 -16.35 26.83
CA LYS A 137 23.22 -16.35 27.36
C LYS A 137 22.22 -16.61 26.24
N THR A 138 21.38 -17.63 26.42
CA THR A 138 20.31 -17.95 25.46
C THR A 138 19.29 -16.82 25.33
N ALA A 139 19.09 -16.02 26.39
CA ALA A 139 18.03 -15.03 26.46
C ALA A 139 18.24 -13.81 25.56
N ASP A 140 19.49 -13.39 25.35
CA ASP A 140 19.84 -12.16 24.62
C ASP A 140 21.18 -12.22 23.88
N LYS A 141 21.86 -13.37 23.84
CA LYS A 141 23.15 -13.57 23.18
C LYS A 141 24.31 -12.75 23.76
N SER A 142 24.13 -12.19 24.96
CA SER A 142 25.21 -11.56 25.73
C SER A 142 26.19 -12.59 26.29
N LEU A 143 27.40 -12.13 26.61
CA LEU A 143 28.33 -12.92 27.42
C LEU A 143 27.92 -12.89 28.90
N ASP A 144 27.93 -14.06 29.54
CA ASP A 144 27.70 -14.22 30.97
C ASP A 144 28.98 -13.95 31.75
N VAL A 145 29.23 -12.66 31.99
CA VAL A 145 30.32 -12.17 32.83
C VAL A 145 30.24 -12.76 34.25
N GLY A 146 29.04 -12.98 34.78
CA GLY A 146 28.86 -13.60 36.09
C GLY A 146 29.33 -15.05 36.11
N LYS A 147 29.02 -15.82 35.05
CA LYS A 147 29.56 -17.17 34.86
C LYS A 147 31.06 -17.16 34.62
N LEU A 148 31.55 -16.21 33.82
CA LEU A 148 32.97 -16.02 33.56
C LEU A 148 33.74 -15.73 34.85
N ALA A 149 33.16 -15.03 35.82
CA ALA A 149 33.78 -14.74 37.11
C ALA A 149 33.85 -15.94 38.08
N VAL A 150 33.27 -17.09 37.73
CA VAL A 150 33.32 -18.29 38.56
C VAL A 150 34.73 -18.90 38.57
N GLY A 151 35.21 -19.28 39.75
CA GLY A 151 36.52 -19.90 39.94
C GLY A 151 37.62 -18.88 40.28
N LYS A 152 38.33 -19.11 41.38
CA LYS A 152 39.30 -18.14 41.96
C LYS A 152 40.72 -18.25 41.42
N THR A 153 41.03 -19.27 40.63
CA THR A 153 42.39 -19.53 40.13
C THR A 153 42.40 -19.64 38.62
N GLU A 154 43.52 -19.26 38.00
CA GLU A 154 43.77 -19.40 36.56
C GLU A 154 43.79 -20.88 36.09
N GLN A 155 43.78 -21.84 37.03
CA GLN A 155 43.69 -23.27 36.72
C GLN A 155 42.24 -23.75 36.49
N SER A 156 41.25 -22.98 36.94
CA SER A 156 39.84 -23.27 36.65
C SER A 156 39.51 -23.04 35.17
N GLU A 157 38.48 -23.71 34.65
CA GLU A 157 38.07 -23.58 33.24
C GLU A 157 37.87 -22.11 32.82
N MET A 158 37.06 -21.37 33.58
CA MET A 158 36.83 -19.94 33.31
C MET A 158 38.04 -19.07 33.65
N GLY A 159 38.84 -19.46 34.66
CA GLY A 159 40.11 -18.79 34.95
C GLY A 159 41.08 -18.80 33.77
N LYS A 160 41.12 -19.89 33.00
CA LYS A 160 41.92 -19.97 31.76
C LYS A 160 41.39 -19.06 30.65
N VAL A 161 40.07 -18.98 30.50
CA VAL A 161 39.43 -18.07 29.53
C VAL A 161 39.77 -16.61 29.87
N ARG A 162 39.57 -16.22 31.14
CA ARG A 162 39.89 -14.87 31.62
C ARG A 162 41.36 -14.53 31.46
N ALA A 163 42.25 -15.40 31.91
CA ALA A 163 43.69 -15.18 31.81
C ALA A 163 44.13 -14.97 30.36
N LEU A 164 43.65 -15.81 29.43
CA LEU A 164 43.96 -15.68 28.01
C LEU A 164 43.50 -14.34 27.44
N TRP A 165 42.25 -13.96 27.65
CA TRP A 165 41.71 -12.71 27.12
C TRP A 165 42.33 -11.48 27.80
N ARG A 166 42.58 -11.51 29.10
CA ARG A 166 43.22 -10.43 29.87
C ARG A 166 44.66 -10.19 29.40
N GLU A 167 45.45 -11.26 29.24
CA GLU A 167 46.83 -11.18 28.76
C GLU A 167 46.87 -10.63 27.32
N HIS A 168 46.03 -11.18 26.44
CA HIS A 168 45.94 -10.74 25.04
C HIS A 168 45.57 -9.26 24.92
N LEU A 169 44.56 -8.82 25.68
CA LEU A 169 44.10 -7.42 25.69
C LEU A 169 44.98 -6.48 26.51
N LYS A 170 46.03 -7.01 27.18
CA LYS A 170 46.95 -6.27 28.05
C LYS A 170 46.18 -5.48 29.11
N LEU A 171 45.32 -6.17 29.84
CA LEU A 171 44.50 -5.62 30.93
C LEU A 171 45.08 -6.03 32.28
N ASP A 172 45.02 -5.13 33.25
CA ASP A 172 45.64 -5.35 34.56
C ASP A 172 44.74 -6.19 35.47
N THR A 173 43.42 -6.08 35.31
CA THR A 173 42.42 -6.70 36.19
C THR A 173 41.33 -7.46 35.43
N ASP A 174 40.69 -8.42 36.11
CA ASP A 174 39.52 -9.13 35.56
C ASP A 174 38.32 -8.17 35.45
N GLU A 175 38.23 -7.16 36.32
CA GLU A 175 37.18 -6.15 36.31
C GLU A 175 37.20 -5.28 35.04
N GLU A 176 38.38 -4.93 34.54
CA GLU A 176 38.53 -4.24 33.25
C GLU A 176 38.03 -5.10 32.08
N LEU A 177 38.35 -6.40 32.10
CA LEU A 177 37.86 -7.35 31.10
C LEU A 177 36.33 -7.45 31.14
N TYR A 178 35.75 -7.56 32.33
CA TYR A 178 34.30 -7.64 32.52
C TYR A 178 33.58 -6.40 32.01
N ALA A 179 34.11 -5.20 32.25
CA ALA A 179 33.52 -3.96 31.77
C ALA A 179 33.45 -3.90 30.23
N ILE A 180 34.48 -4.41 29.56
CA ILE A 180 34.51 -4.52 28.09
C ILE A 180 33.49 -5.57 27.63
N LEU A 181 33.52 -6.79 28.21
CA LEU A 181 32.69 -7.90 27.76
C LEU A 181 31.19 -7.73 28.04
N ASP A 182 30.80 -6.94 29.05
CA ASP A 182 29.39 -6.64 29.34
C ASP A 182 28.71 -5.89 28.17
N THR A 183 29.50 -5.23 27.32
CA THR A 183 29.00 -4.56 26.11
C THR A 183 28.91 -5.48 24.89
N PHE A 184 29.54 -6.67 24.94
CA PHE A 184 29.78 -7.53 23.79
C PHE A 184 28.81 -8.71 23.65
N HIS A 185 28.32 -8.96 22.44
CA HIS A 185 27.34 -9.99 22.11
C HIS A 185 27.82 -10.84 20.93
N ILE A 186 27.44 -12.11 20.94
CA ILE A 186 27.76 -13.05 19.86
C ILE A 186 26.49 -13.74 19.40
N MET A 187 26.00 -13.31 18.24
CA MET A 187 24.90 -13.94 17.52
C MET A 187 25.47 -15.00 16.58
N GLU A 188 25.79 -16.16 17.15
CA GLU A 188 26.27 -17.32 16.42
C GLU A 188 25.14 -18.11 15.71
N GLY A 189 25.51 -18.83 14.66
CA GLY A 189 24.58 -19.68 13.90
C GLY A 189 23.35 -18.92 13.43
N TYR A 190 23.53 -17.64 13.07
CA TYR A 190 22.45 -16.77 12.65
C TYR A 190 21.86 -17.22 11.30
N HIS A 191 20.90 -16.46 10.80
CA HIS A 191 20.13 -16.76 9.60
C HIS A 191 21.00 -17.03 8.36
N SER A 192 20.54 -17.92 7.49
CA SER A 192 21.14 -18.07 6.16
C SER A 192 20.87 -16.83 5.30
N LEU A 193 21.56 -16.68 4.17
CA LEU A 193 21.26 -15.62 3.20
C LEU A 193 19.79 -15.65 2.76
N GLN A 194 19.23 -16.85 2.55
CA GLN A 194 17.83 -17.01 2.15
C GLN A 194 16.87 -16.59 3.27
N ASP A 195 17.11 -17.01 4.51
CA ASP A 195 16.31 -16.58 5.67
C ASP A 195 16.36 -15.05 5.83
N MET A 196 17.52 -14.43 5.63
CA MET A 196 17.70 -12.97 5.69
C MET A 196 16.88 -12.25 4.60
N ARG A 197 16.78 -12.83 3.40
CA ARG A 197 15.93 -12.30 2.33
C ARG A 197 14.46 -12.30 2.74
N GLU A 198 13.98 -13.42 3.28
CA GLU A 198 12.61 -13.57 3.78
C GLU A 198 12.33 -12.60 4.93
N HIS A 199 13.31 -12.37 5.80
CA HIS A 199 13.21 -11.41 6.88
C HIS A 199 13.13 -9.97 6.38
N VAL A 200 13.96 -9.56 5.41
CA VAL A 200 13.85 -8.22 4.80
C VAL A 200 12.46 -8.05 4.18
N ASP A 201 12.00 -9.04 3.41
CA ASP A 201 10.66 -9.01 2.79
C ASP A 201 9.56 -8.86 3.84
N LEU A 202 9.58 -9.65 4.91
CA LEU A 202 8.60 -9.57 5.99
C LEU A 202 8.61 -8.18 6.65
N HIS A 203 9.79 -7.68 7.02
CA HIS A 203 9.93 -6.38 7.68
C HIS A 203 9.45 -5.24 6.77
N PHE A 204 9.78 -5.29 5.48
CA PHE A 204 9.36 -4.30 4.51
C PHE A 204 7.85 -4.34 4.31
N GLN A 205 7.24 -5.53 4.23
CA GLN A 205 5.80 -5.68 4.13
C GLN A 205 5.07 -5.07 5.34
N VAL A 206 5.57 -5.29 6.56
CA VAL A 206 4.99 -4.76 7.80
C VAL A 206 4.94 -3.23 7.80
N VAL A 207 5.95 -2.57 7.22
CA VAL A 207 6.03 -1.10 7.16
C VAL A 207 5.52 -0.51 5.84
N GLY A 208 4.73 -1.29 5.08
CA GLY A 208 4.06 -0.82 3.87
C GLY A 208 5.00 -0.61 2.67
N LEU A 209 6.13 -1.32 2.62
CA LEU A 209 7.05 -1.35 1.49
C LEU A 209 6.88 -2.62 0.65
N SER A 210 7.26 -2.54 -0.62
CA SER A 210 7.26 -3.65 -1.57
C SER A 210 8.30 -4.68 -1.15
N SER A 211 8.01 -5.97 -1.34
CA SER A 211 9.02 -7.03 -1.19
C SER A 211 9.95 -7.05 -2.41
N GLY A 212 11.07 -7.77 -2.29
CA GLY A 212 11.99 -8.06 -3.39
C GLY A 212 11.35 -8.96 -4.45
N GLY A 213 10.31 -9.72 -4.08
CA GLY A 213 9.55 -10.58 -4.99
C GLY A 213 10.27 -11.88 -5.31
N ASN A 214 9.72 -12.67 -6.24
CA ASN A 214 10.30 -13.94 -6.68
C ASN A 214 11.24 -13.78 -7.89
N SER A 215 12.30 -13.00 -7.72
CA SER A 215 13.35 -12.76 -8.73
C SER A 215 14.69 -13.34 -8.31
N LEU A 216 15.53 -13.69 -9.29
CA LEU A 216 16.91 -14.13 -9.05
C LEU A 216 17.73 -13.04 -8.35
N GLU A 217 17.64 -11.81 -8.83
CA GLU A 217 18.27 -10.66 -8.18
C GLU A 217 17.40 -10.16 -7.03
N PHE A 218 18.03 -9.89 -5.89
CA PHE A 218 17.37 -9.23 -4.76
C PHE A 218 17.73 -7.74 -4.78
N LYS A 219 16.78 -6.92 -5.27
CA LYS A 219 16.99 -5.50 -5.58
C LYS A 219 17.57 -4.66 -4.43
N PHE A 220 17.30 -5.05 -3.18
CA PHE A 220 17.76 -4.30 -2.01
C PHE A 220 19.26 -4.45 -1.74
N ASP A 221 19.89 -5.55 -2.17
CA ASP A 221 21.33 -5.75 -2.03
C ASP A 221 22.12 -4.73 -2.88
N GLY A 222 21.65 -4.47 -4.10
CA GLY A 222 22.18 -3.41 -4.96
C GLY A 222 21.96 -2.01 -4.38
N ALA A 223 20.79 -1.78 -3.76
CA ALA A 223 20.44 -0.48 -3.19
C ALA A 223 21.35 -0.08 -2.01
N ALA A 224 21.67 -1.00 -1.10
CA ALA A 224 22.56 -0.71 0.04
C ALA A 224 23.97 -0.29 -0.45
N ARG A 225 24.51 -1.01 -1.45
CA ARG A 225 25.79 -0.66 -2.08
C ARG A 225 25.74 0.71 -2.74
N ALA A 226 24.66 1.03 -3.43
CA ALA A 226 24.46 2.35 -4.04
C ALA A 226 24.45 3.48 -2.99
N LEU A 227 23.85 3.26 -1.81
CA LEU A 227 23.90 4.23 -0.71
C LEU A 227 25.32 4.48 -0.24
N LYS A 228 26.15 3.42 -0.11
CA LYS A 228 27.55 3.57 0.30
C LYS A 228 28.37 4.34 -0.74
N VAL A 229 28.21 4.04 -2.03
CA VAL A 229 28.90 4.74 -3.12
C VAL A 229 28.53 6.22 -3.18
N THR A 230 27.26 6.54 -2.89
CA THR A 230 26.74 7.92 -2.93
C THR A 230 26.86 8.66 -1.60
N GLN A 231 27.49 8.06 -0.58
CA GLN A 231 27.61 8.61 0.77
C GLN A 231 26.26 8.95 1.44
N ARG A 232 25.19 8.22 1.06
CA ARG A 232 23.84 8.28 1.64
C ARG A 232 23.55 7.09 2.56
N ASN A 233 24.59 6.43 3.04
CA ASN A 233 24.54 5.20 3.84
C ASN A 233 24.19 5.41 5.33
N LYS A 234 23.81 6.63 5.71
CA LYS A 234 23.33 7.00 7.04
C LYS A 234 21.88 7.47 6.93
N LEU A 235 20.94 6.64 7.35
CA LEU A 235 19.51 6.91 7.18
C LEU A 235 18.88 7.36 8.50
N THR A 236 18.31 8.56 8.50
CA THR A 236 17.29 8.97 9.48
C THR A 236 15.90 8.52 9.00
N ARG A 237 14.86 8.78 9.80
CA ARG A 237 13.47 8.52 9.38
C ARG A 237 13.11 9.25 8.10
N GLU A 238 13.45 10.53 8.04
CA GLU A 238 13.18 11.41 6.91
C GLU A 238 13.95 10.93 5.67
N ALA A 239 15.25 10.65 5.82
CA ALA A 239 16.07 10.20 4.71
C ALA A 239 15.64 8.81 4.18
N PHE A 240 15.21 7.91 5.05
CA PHE A 240 14.68 6.61 4.64
C PHE A 240 13.33 6.75 3.92
N GLU A 241 12.48 7.66 4.37
CA GLU A 241 11.21 7.97 3.71
C GLU A 241 11.43 8.49 2.29
N GLU A 242 12.30 9.49 2.14
CA GLU A 242 12.67 10.05 0.84
C GLU A 242 13.23 8.98 -0.09
N LEU A 243 14.11 8.10 0.43
CA LEU A 243 14.64 6.97 -0.33
C LEU A 243 13.52 6.02 -0.79
N CYS A 244 12.58 5.67 0.10
CA CYS A 244 11.46 4.79 -0.25
C CYS A 244 10.57 5.38 -1.34
N ILE A 245 10.35 6.70 -1.34
CA ILE A 245 9.62 7.43 -2.38
C ILE A 245 10.42 7.43 -3.69
N GLU A 246 11.69 7.83 -3.64
CA GLU A 246 12.60 7.91 -4.79
C GLU A 246 12.70 6.57 -5.53
N GLN A 247 12.81 5.48 -4.78
CA GLN A 247 12.94 4.13 -5.30
C GLN A 247 11.59 3.47 -5.65
N GLY A 248 10.47 4.15 -5.39
CA GLY A 248 9.13 3.58 -5.62
C GLY A 248 8.84 2.33 -4.78
N TRP A 249 9.43 2.25 -3.58
CA TRP A 249 9.28 1.08 -2.71
C TRP A 249 8.03 1.11 -1.87
N ILE A 250 7.43 2.27 -1.64
CA ILE A 250 6.16 2.36 -0.92
C ILE A 250 5.13 1.55 -1.69
N LYS A 251 4.60 0.50 -1.05
CA LYS A 251 3.42 -0.17 -1.59
C LYS A 251 2.36 0.91 -1.70
N SER A 252 1.87 1.14 -2.92
CA SER A 252 0.60 1.83 -3.08
C SER A 252 -0.36 1.14 -2.12
N THR A 253 -0.93 1.90 -1.18
CA THR A 253 -1.84 1.43 -0.13
C THR A 253 -3.16 0.89 -0.66
N GLN A 254 -3.20 0.46 -1.93
CA GLN A 254 -4.29 -0.28 -2.50
C GLN A 254 -3.82 -1.67 -2.96
N PRO A 255 -3.56 -2.61 -2.03
CA PRO A 255 -4.22 -3.89 -2.21
C PRO A 255 -5.71 -3.59 -2.07
N GLU A 256 -6.43 -3.46 -3.17
CA GLU A 256 -7.87 -3.40 -3.11
C GLU A 256 -8.41 -4.74 -2.62
N ASP A 257 -8.63 -4.83 -1.32
CA ASP A 257 -9.61 -5.75 -0.74
C ASP A 257 -11.04 -5.26 -1.04
N ARG A 258 -11.22 -4.61 -2.21
CA ARG A 258 -12.52 -4.19 -2.71
C ARG A 258 -13.13 -5.39 -3.37
N LYS A 259 -14.32 -5.74 -2.92
CA LYS A 259 -15.08 -6.80 -3.55
C LYS A 259 -15.59 -6.29 -4.90
N ASN A 260 -15.32 -7.05 -5.95
CA ASN A 260 -15.88 -6.75 -7.26
C ASN A 260 -17.38 -7.08 -7.25
N ILE A 261 -18.20 -6.10 -7.60
CA ILE A 261 -19.64 -6.21 -7.76
C ILE A 261 -19.98 -5.84 -9.20
N SER A 262 -20.80 -6.64 -9.88
CA SER A 262 -21.15 -6.38 -11.28
C SER A 262 -22.67 -6.32 -11.48
N ILE A 263 -23.14 -5.34 -12.25
CA ILE A 263 -24.52 -5.26 -12.71
C ILE A 263 -24.52 -5.15 -14.23
N LYS A 264 -25.23 -6.06 -14.90
CA LYS A 264 -25.23 -6.17 -16.36
C LYS A 264 -26.65 -6.10 -16.91
N SER A 265 -26.90 -5.13 -17.78
CA SER A 265 -28.12 -5.09 -18.60
C SER A 265 -27.84 -5.22 -20.10
N PHE A 266 -26.57 -5.23 -20.49
CA PHE A 266 -26.10 -5.72 -21.79
C PHE A 266 -24.72 -6.36 -21.60
N SER A 267 -24.23 -7.09 -22.60
CA SER A 267 -22.90 -7.72 -22.58
C SER A 267 -21.96 -7.01 -23.55
N ASP A 268 -20.69 -6.90 -23.18
CA ASP A 268 -19.59 -6.32 -23.95
C ASP A 268 -18.66 -7.40 -24.53
N GLY A 269 -18.86 -8.67 -24.18
CA GLY A 269 -18.17 -9.79 -24.82
C GLY A 269 -18.08 -11.05 -23.96
N PRO A 270 -17.33 -12.06 -24.43
CA PRO A 270 -17.23 -13.34 -23.75
C PRO A 270 -16.44 -13.28 -22.44
N THR A 271 -15.69 -12.20 -22.16
CA THR A 271 -14.83 -12.07 -20.98
C THR A 271 -15.50 -11.39 -19.78
N ASP A 272 -16.75 -10.94 -19.92
CA ASP A 272 -17.44 -10.19 -18.86
C ASP A 272 -17.55 -11.01 -17.56
N TYR A 273 -17.52 -12.35 -17.61
CA TYR A 273 -17.54 -13.20 -16.40
C TYR A 273 -16.31 -13.02 -15.49
N LEU A 274 -15.25 -12.36 -15.97
CA LEU A 274 -14.05 -12.08 -15.18
C LEU A 274 -14.20 -10.85 -14.27
N ASP A 275 -15.26 -10.04 -14.46
CA ASP A 275 -15.45 -8.80 -13.71
C ASP A 275 -15.74 -9.06 -12.22
N ALA A 276 -16.60 -10.05 -11.92
CA ALA A 276 -16.98 -10.42 -10.56
C ALA A 276 -17.40 -11.91 -10.50
N THR A 277 -17.39 -12.48 -9.30
CA THR A 277 -17.89 -13.84 -9.09
C THR A 277 -19.42 -13.91 -9.32
N PRO A 278 -19.99 -15.10 -9.62
CA PRO A 278 -21.42 -15.24 -9.89
C PRO A 278 -22.31 -14.71 -8.76
N GLU A 279 -21.91 -14.89 -7.50
CA GLU A 279 -22.69 -14.45 -6.33
C GLU A 279 -22.73 -12.91 -6.20
N ASN A 280 -21.72 -12.25 -6.78
CA ASN A 280 -21.54 -10.80 -6.79
C ASN A 280 -21.93 -10.16 -8.14
N THR A 281 -22.66 -10.90 -8.97
CA THR A 281 -23.08 -10.44 -10.29
C THR A 281 -24.60 -10.48 -10.41
N LEU A 282 -25.21 -9.32 -10.68
CA LEU A 282 -26.60 -9.24 -11.13
C LEU A 282 -26.62 -9.21 -12.67
N SER A 283 -27.12 -10.29 -13.28
CA SER A 283 -27.31 -10.38 -14.72
C SER A 283 -28.78 -10.19 -15.11
N LEU A 284 -29.08 -9.03 -15.69
CA LEU A 284 -30.39 -8.67 -16.22
C LEU A 284 -30.53 -8.97 -17.71
N LEU A 285 -29.50 -9.58 -18.34
CA LEU A 285 -29.46 -9.82 -19.80
C LEU A 285 -30.71 -10.53 -20.34
N HIS A 286 -31.30 -11.42 -19.55
CA HIS A 286 -32.51 -12.16 -19.91
C HIS A 286 -33.75 -11.26 -20.08
N MET A 287 -33.72 -10.03 -19.54
CA MET A 287 -34.82 -9.05 -19.64
C MET A 287 -34.65 -8.12 -20.83
N PHE A 288 -33.51 -8.14 -21.51
CA PHE A 288 -33.20 -7.23 -22.61
C PHE A 288 -32.93 -8.02 -23.90
N ASP A 289 -33.47 -7.53 -25.02
CA ASP A 289 -32.97 -7.86 -26.35
C ASP A 289 -31.93 -6.81 -26.74
N VAL A 290 -30.66 -7.18 -26.60
CA VAL A 290 -29.50 -6.27 -26.71
C VAL A 290 -29.57 -5.13 -25.69
N ARG A 291 -30.20 -4.01 -26.03
CA ARG A 291 -30.38 -2.82 -25.18
C ARG A 291 -31.84 -2.41 -25.03
N HIS A 292 -32.77 -3.19 -25.60
CA HIS A 292 -34.19 -2.91 -25.53
C HIS A 292 -34.83 -3.85 -24.51
N LEU A 293 -35.68 -3.31 -23.65
CA LEU A 293 -36.43 -4.14 -22.72
C LEU A 293 -37.36 -5.09 -23.51
N GLN A 294 -37.38 -6.36 -23.14
CA GLN A 294 -38.21 -7.35 -23.82
C GLN A 294 -39.70 -7.06 -23.66
N ALA A 295 -40.50 -7.48 -24.64
CA ALA A 295 -41.95 -7.36 -24.58
C ALA A 295 -42.50 -8.06 -23.33
N GLY A 296 -43.27 -7.33 -22.52
CA GLY A 296 -43.88 -7.84 -21.29
C GLY A 296 -43.07 -7.61 -20.01
N ALA A 297 -41.80 -7.20 -20.10
CA ALA A 297 -41.03 -6.73 -18.96
C ALA A 297 -41.22 -5.22 -18.75
N ASP A 298 -41.10 -4.76 -17.50
CA ASP A 298 -41.22 -3.36 -17.11
C ASP A 298 -40.04 -2.89 -16.24
N TRP A 299 -39.62 -1.65 -16.45
CA TRP A 299 -38.52 -1.06 -15.72
C TRP A 299 -38.80 -0.92 -14.22
N ASN A 300 -40.03 -0.61 -13.81
CA ASN A 300 -40.38 -0.28 -12.43
C ASN A 300 -40.87 -1.48 -11.62
N THR A 301 -41.51 -2.47 -12.27
CA THR A 301 -42.02 -3.68 -11.59
C THR A 301 -41.07 -4.86 -11.65
N ASP A 302 -40.18 -4.92 -12.64
CA ASP A 302 -39.27 -6.07 -12.79
C ASP A 302 -37.79 -5.67 -12.62
N VAL A 303 -37.30 -4.70 -13.41
CA VAL A 303 -35.87 -4.36 -13.42
C VAL A 303 -35.44 -3.65 -12.14
N ARG A 304 -36.19 -2.63 -11.70
CA ARG A 304 -35.86 -1.82 -10.52
C ARG A 304 -35.80 -2.66 -9.25
N PRO A 305 -36.82 -3.48 -8.90
CA PRO A 305 -36.74 -4.33 -7.70
C PRO A 305 -35.54 -5.27 -7.72
N ALA A 306 -35.21 -5.87 -8.87
CA ALA A 306 -34.04 -6.75 -8.98
C ALA A 306 -32.70 -6.03 -8.66
N VAL A 307 -32.56 -4.77 -9.09
CA VAL A 307 -31.39 -3.93 -8.78
C VAL A 307 -31.38 -3.51 -7.30
N GLU A 308 -32.52 -3.06 -6.78
CA GLU A 308 -32.68 -2.63 -5.39
C GLU A 308 -32.40 -3.77 -4.41
N ASP A 309 -32.96 -4.97 -4.65
CA ASP A 309 -32.75 -6.15 -3.82
C ASP A 309 -31.28 -6.58 -3.82
N PHE A 310 -30.65 -6.61 -5.00
CA PHE A 310 -29.23 -6.95 -5.12
C PHE A 310 -28.34 -5.98 -4.36
N LEU A 311 -28.52 -4.67 -4.56
CA LEU A 311 -27.70 -3.65 -3.92
C LEU A 311 -27.96 -3.53 -2.42
N THR A 312 -29.18 -3.82 -1.96
CA THR A 312 -29.50 -3.91 -0.53
C THR A 312 -28.64 -4.99 0.13
N ARG A 313 -28.56 -6.19 -0.45
CA ARG A 313 -27.69 -7.26 0.06
C ARG A 313 -26.21 -6.86 0.06
N VAL A 314 -25.73 -6.26 -1.03
CA VAL A 314 -24.33 -5.80 -1.13
C VAL A 314 -23.98 -4.83 0.00
N ARG A 315 -24.88 -3.91 0.36
CA ARG A 315 -24.65 -2.93 1.45
C ARG A 315 -24.57 -3.58 2.84
N GLU A 316 -25.30 -4.67 3.03
CA GLU A 316 -25.28 -5.44 4.28
C GLU A 316 -23.94 -6.17 4.46
N THR A 317 -23.41 -6.74 3.38
CA THR A 317 -22.22 -7.60 3.44
C THR A 317 -20.89 -6.87 3.24
N ASP A 318 -20.86 -5.80 2.45
CA ASP A 318 -19.62 -5.25 1.91
C ASP A 318 -19.50 -3.73 2.11
N LYS A 319 -18.35 -3.29 2.64
CA LYS A 319 -18.07 -1.87 2.95
C LYS A 319 -17.15 -1.19 1.95
N SER A 320 -16.41 -1.94 1.16
CA SER A 320 -15.50 -1.43 0.13
C SER A 320 -15.69 -2.26 -1.13
N ILE A 321 -16.24 -1.65 -2.17
CA ILE A 321 -16.57 -2.35 -3.43
C ILE A 321 -15.98 -1.65 -4.63
N ARG A 322 -15.73 -2.43 -5.68
CA ARG A 322 -15.50 -1.97 -7.05
C ARG A 322 -16.69 -2.37 -7.89
N LEU A 323 -17.35 -1.38 -8.49
CA LEU A 323 -18.57 -1.58 -9.25
C LEU A 323 -18.29 -1.61 -10.77
N PHE A 324 -18.72 -2.67 -11.42
CA PHE A 324 -18.68 -2.87 -12.87
C PHE A 324 -20.09 -2.67 -13.42
N LEU A 325 -20.26 -1.69 -14.32
CA LEU A 325 -21.56 -1.25 -14.83
C LEU A 325 -21.63 -1.39 -16.35
N ASP A 326 -21.75 -2.63 -16.82
CA ASP A 326 -22.14 -2.92 -18.21
C ASP A 326 -23.66 -2.81 -18.35
N SER A 327 -24.13 -1.59 -18.11
CA SER A 327 -25.54 -1.31 -17.92
C SER A 327 -25.98 -0.01 -18.60
N HIS A 328 -27.30 0.14 -18.75
CA HIS A 328 -27.94 1.40 -19.09
C HIS A 328 -27.61 2.49 -18.05
N SER A 329 -27.60 3.75 -18.47
CA SER A 329 -27.33 4.91 -17.59
C SER A 329 -28.31 4.98 -16.44
N SER A 330 -29.56 4.55 -16.66
CA SER A 330 -30.61 4.47 -15.65
C SER A 330 -30.26 3.52 -14.51
N VAL A 331 -29.63 2.38 -14.81
CA VAL A 331 -29.16 1.39 -13.82
C VAL A 331 -27.98 1.96 -13.03
N ALA A 332 -27.05 2.64 -13.69
CA ALA A 332 -25.95 3.33 -13.03
C ALA A 332 -26.45 4.41 -12.05
N PHE A 333 -27.44 5.22 -12.48
CA PHE A 333 -28.07 6.23 -11.63
C PHE A 333 -28.78 5.60 -10.42
N LEU A 334 -29.57 4.54 -10.64
CA LEU A 334 -30.23 3.83 -9.53
C LEU A 334 -29.22 3.25 -8.55
N ALA A 335 -28.10 2.71 -9.04
CA ALA A 335 -27.02 2.22 -8.18
C ALA A 335 -26.42 3.35 -7.32
N GLY A 336 -26.21 4.53 -7.91
CA GLY A 336 -25.78 5.72 -7.17
C GLY A 336 -26.77 6.16 -6.11
N ALA A 337 -28.08 6.14 -6.41
CA ALA A 337 -29.13 6.46 -5.45
C ALA A 337 -29.14 5.48 -4.27
N MET A 338 -28.88 4.20 -4.52
CA MET A 338 -28.86 3.17 -3.48
C MET A 338 -27.56 3.14 -2.66
N LEU A 339 -26.45 3.53 -3.27
CA LEU A 339 -25.10 3.61 -2.69
C LEU A 339 -24.67 5.07 -2.43
N GLY A 340 -25.64 5.92 -2.09
CA GLY A 340 -25.44 7.36 -1.89
C GLY A 340 -24.62 7.73 -0.65
N PHE A 341 -24.47 9.03 -0.41
CA PHE A 341 -23.58 9.61 0.61
C PHE A 341 -23.82 9.14 2.05
N LYS A 342 -25.02 8.65 2.36
CA LYS A 342 -25.40 8.21 3.72
C LYS A 342 -25.15 6.72 3.95
N THR A 343 -24.50 6.04 3.01
CA THR A 343 -24.13 4.63 3.16
C THR A 343 -22.70 4.50 3.67
N ASN A 344 -22.42 3.49 4.50
CA ASN A 344 -21.06 3.14 4.92
C ASN A 344 -20.34 2.29 3.84
N THR A 345 -20.77 2.36 2.59
CA THR A 345 -20.19 1.61 1.48
C THR A 345 -19.35 2.54 0.63
N HIS A 346 -18.04 2.33 0.62
CA HIS A 346 -17.10 3.03 -0.23
C HIS A 346 -17.10 2.40 -1.62
N VAL A 347 -17.49 3.16 -2.64
CA VAL A 347 -17.62 2.69 -4.02
C VAL A 347 -16.56 3.33 -4.90
N GLU A 348 -15.95 2.51 -5.75
CA GLU A 348 -15.25 2.98 -6.94
C GLU A 348 -15.84 2.30 -8.18
N ILE A 349 -15.66 2.93 -9.34
CA ILE A 349 -16.31 2.50 -10.57
C ILE A 349 -15.27 2.14 -11.60
N ASN A 350 -15.40 0.95 -12.16
CA ASN A 350 -14.61 0.54 -13.31
C ASN A 350 -15.22 1.14 -14.59
N GLN A 351 -14.63 2.22 -15.10
CA GLN A 351 -15.15 2.98 -16.23
C GLN A 351 -14.44 2.59 -17.54
N LYS A 352 -15.21 2.00 -18.46
CA LYS A 352 -14.81 1.72 -19.84
C LYS A 352 -14.90 2.98 -20.72
N GLY A 353 -14.09 3.07 -21.76
CA GLY A 353 -14.08 4.23 -22.66
C GLY A 353 -13.21 4.02 -23.89
N ARG A 354 -12.81 5.12 -24.55
CA ARG A 354 -11.95 5.05 -25.76
C ARG A 354 -10.50 4.62 -25.46
N GLY A 355 -10.06 4.78 -24.22
CA GLY A 355 -8.74 4.33 -23.75
C GLY A 355 -8.83 3.02 -22.97
N PRO A 356 -7.74 2.61 -22.31
CA PRO A 356 -7.78 1.51 -21.35
C PRO A 356 -8.88 1.74 -20.31
N THR A 357 -9.50 0.66 -19.85
CA THR A 357 -10.40 0.71 -18.70
C THR A 357 -9.69 1.33 -17.51
N THR A 358 -10.35 2.28 -16.83
CA THR A 358 -9.78 2.99 -15.68
C THR A 358 -10.75 2.99 -14.51
N VAL A 359 -10.19 3.02 -13.31
CA VAL A 359 -10.96 3.06 -12.06
C VAL A 359 -11.16 4.52 -11.67
N TRP A 360 -12.40 4.89 -11.41
CA TRP A 360 -12.83 6.25 -11.08
C TRP A 360 -13.29 6.28 -9.63
N ARG A 361 -12.71 7.20 -8.86
CA ARG A 361 -13.09 7.50 -7.47
C ARG A 361 -13.40 8.98 -7.36
N SER A 362 -14.33 9.35 -6.49
CA SER A 362 -14.63 10.77 -6.23
C SER A 362 -13.44 11.53 -5.63
N ASP A 363 -12.41 10.81 -5.14
CA ASP A 363 -11.18 11.33 -4.54
C ASP A 363 -9.92 10.93 -5.33
N ASP A 364 -10.03 10.68 -6.64
CA ASP A 364 -8.92 10.18 -7.45
C ASP A 364 -7.87 11.25 -7.85
N GLY A 365 -8.02 12.50 -7.40
CA GLY A 365 -7.10 13.61 -7.68
C GLY A 365 -7.25 14.16 -9.10
N LYS A 366 -8.24 13.70 -9.88
CA LYS A 366 -8.43 14.07 -11.29
C LYS A 366 -9.55 15.09 -11.45
N ALA A 367 -9.34 16.26 -10.86
CA ALA A 367 -10.20 17.42 -11.04
C ALA A 367 -10.25 17.88 -12.52
N GLY A 368 -11.27 18.68 -12.85
CA GLY A 368 -11.44 19.25 -14.19
C GLY A 368 -12.27 20.52 -14.22
N PRO A 369 -12.44 21.15 -15.40
CA PRO A 369 -13.18 22.40 -15.51
C PRO A 369 -14.68 22.19 -15.23
N PRO A 370 -15.36 23.13 -14.55
CA PRO A 370 -16.79 23.02 -14.28
C PRO A 370 -17.59 22.93 -15.58
N ALA A 371 -18.75 22.26 -15.54
CA ALA A 371 -19.64 22.20 -16.70
C ALA A 371 -20.29 23.57 -16.98
N SER A 372 -20.61 23.82 -18.25
CA SER A 372 -21.45 24.94 -18.66
C SER A 372 -22.92 24.53 -18.54
N THR A 373 -23.70 25.33 -17.79
CA THR A 373 -25.13 25.12 -17.58
C THR A 373 -25.94 26.24 -18.20
N SER A 374 -27.00 25.92 -18.94
CA SER A 374 -27.97 26.88 -19.46
C SER A 374 -29.40 26.44 -19.16
N VAL A 375 -30.30 27.41 -19.00
CA VAL A 375 -31.72 27.17 -18.73
C VAL A 375 -32.51 27.63 -19.94
N ILE A 376 -33.38 26.76 -20.45
CA ILE A 376 -34.19 27.01 -21.64
C ILE A 376 -35.66 26.81 -21.28
N ASP A 377 -36.46 27.86 -21.39
CA ASP A 377 -37.91 27.78 -21.27
C ASP A 377 -38.49 27.20 -22.56
N ILE A 378 -39.26 26.11 -22.45
CA ILE A 378 -39.85 25.38 -23.59
C ILE A 378 -41.38 25.27 -23.50
N GLY A 379 -41.97 25.72 -22.39
CA GLY A 379 -43.42 25.69 -22.19
C GLY A 379 -43.82 26.10 -20.77
N ASN A 380 -45.12 25.95 -20.46
CA ASN A 380 -45.71 26.31 -19.17
C ASN A 380 -45.80 25.13 -18.17
N GLY A 381 -45.14 24.02 -18.48
CA GLY A 381 -45.09 22.85 -17.62
C GLY A 381 -44.37 23.11 -16.28
N LEU A 382 -44.69 22.33 -15.26
CA LEU A 382 -44.08 22.47 -13.93
C LEU A 382 -42.78 21.66 -13.78
N ASP A 383 -42.61 20.64 -14.62
CA ASP A 383 -41.48 19.71 -14.55
C ASP A 383 -40.24 20.32 -15.20
N VAL A 384 -39.07 19.77 -14.85
CA VAL A 384 -37.77 20.20 -15.35
C VAL A 384 -37.04 19.03 -16.00
N ALA A 385 -36.57 19.20 -17.23
CA ALA A 385 -35.65 18.27 -17.87
C ALA A 385 -34.20 18.65 -17.55
N VAL A 386 -33.37 17.65 -17.25
CA VAL A 386 -31.92 17.77 -17.12
C VAL A 386 -31.30 17.03 -18.30
N VAL A 387 -30.68 17.78 -19.20
CA VAL A 387 -30.08 17.25 -20.41
C VAL A 387 -28.57 17.29 -20.27
N VAL A 388 -27.96 16.13 -20.06
CA VAL A 388 -26.51 16.02 -19.92
C VAL A 388 -25.91 15.61 -21.26
N SER A 389 -25.06 16.47 -21.82
CA SER A 389 -24.47 16.33 -23.15
C SER A 389 -22.95 16.18 -23.09
N PHE A 390 -22.44 15.18 -22.35
CA PHE A 390 -20.99 14.95 -22.24
C PHE A 390 -20.44 14.12 -23.38
N SER A 391 -21.07 13.00 -23.73
CA SER A 391 -20.56 12.13 -24.81
C SER A 391 -21.02 12.54 -26.21
N ARG A 392 -22.23 13.09 -26.31
CA ARG A 392 -22.82 13.70 -27.51
C ARG A 392 -23.78 14.81 -27.09
N ASN A 393 -24.11 15.72 -28.01
CA ASN A 393 -25.15 16.72 -27.78
C ASN A 393 -26.53 16.07 -27.88
N ALA A 394 -27.27 16.07 -26.78
CA ALA A 394 -28.60 15.47 -26.69
C ALA A 394 -29.74 16.52 -26.78
N LEU A 395 -29.43 17.81 -26.86
CA LEU A 395 -30.43 18.87 -26.68
C LEU A 395 -31.56 18.82 -27.72
N ALA A 396 -31.22 18.72 -29.01
CA ALA A 396 -32.20 18.75 -30.09
C ALA A 396 -33.18 17.57 -30.00
N ASP A 397 -32.65 16.36 -29.80
CA ASP A 397 -33.44 15.13 -29.66
C ASP A 397 -34.40 15.22 -28.45
N VAL A 398 -33.92 15.78 -27.32
CA VAL A 398 -34.76 15.97 -26.13
C VAL A 398 -35.83 17.05 -26.36
N GLN A 399 -35.50 18.16 -27.02
CA GLN A 399 -36.50 19.20 -27.32
C GLN A 399 -37.64 18.65 -28.19
N GLU A 400 -37.33 17.84 -29.20
CA GLU A 400 -38.31 17.17 -30.03
C GLU A 400 -39.16 16.17 -29.24
N TYR A 401 -38.51 15.32 -28.42
CA TYR A 401 -39.19 14.34 -27.58
C TYR A 401 -40.14 15.00 -26.58
N VAL A 402 -39.67 16.02 -25.86
CA VAL A 402 -40.44 16.69 -24.81
C VAL A 402 -41.66 17.40 -25.41
N LYS A 403 -41.50 18.09 -26.54
CA LYS A 403 -42.60 18.75 -27.24
C LYS A 403 -43.72 17.79 -27.63
N THR A 404 -43.38 16.53 -27.95
CA THR A 404 -44.34 15.56 -28.49
C THR A 404 -44.88 14.59 -27.44
N LYS A 405 -44.10 14.23 -26.42
CA LYS A 405 -44.41 13.13 -25.48
C LYS A 405 -44.57 13.56 -24.03
N VAL A 406 -43.95 14.67 -23.59
CA VAL A 406 -43.91 15.06 -22.17
C VAL A 406 -44.14 16.57 -21.99
N PRO A 407 -45.35 17.08 -22.33
CA PRO A 407 -45.65 18.51 -22.27
C PRO A 407 -45.68 19.10 -20.85
N SER A 408 -45.59 18.25 -19.81
CA SER A 408 -45.48 18.68 -18.41
C SER A 408 -44.14 19.34 -18.08
N ILE A 409 -43.11 19.19 -18.93
CA ILE A 409 -41.82 19.85 -18.78
C ILE A 409 -41.90 21.27 -19.34
N GLY A 410 -41.69 22.26 -18.49
CA GLY A 410 -41.65 23.68 -18.90
C GLY A 410 -40.24 24.21 -19.13
N ARG A 411 -39.23 23.62 -18.49
CA ARG A 411 -37.84 24.10 -18.52
C ARG A 411 -36.85 22.97 -18.76
N ILE A 412 -35.78 23.28 -19.48
CA ILE A 412 -34.62 22.42 -19.66
C ILE A 412 -33.41 23.05 -18.98
N LEU A 413 -32.76 22.32 -18.06
CA LEU A 413 -31.40 22.56 -17.62
C LEU A 413 -30.46 21.77 -18.55
N HIS A 414 -29.79 22.47 -19.46
CA HIS A 414 -28.83 21.85 -20.39
C HIS A 414 -27.42 21.97 -19.82
N VAL A 415 -26.72 20.83 -19.76
CA VAL A 415 -25.38 20.71 -19.19
C VAL A 415 -24.42 20.22 -20.25
N THR A 416 -23.35 20.97 -20.47
CA THR A 416 -22.33 20.70 -21.49
C THR A 416 -20.93 20.82 -20.88
N PRO A 417 -19.95 20.03 -21.35
CA PRO A 417 -18.59 20.14 -20.87
C PRO A 417 -17.89 21.32 -21.55
N VAL A 418 -16.89 21.89 -20.88
CA VAL A 418 -16.03 22.92 -21.49
C VAL A 418 -15.29 22.31 -22.68
N GLY A 419 -15.37 22.98 -23.84
CA GLY A 419 -14.82 22.47 -25.11
C GLY A 419 -15.77 21.57 -25.91
N GLY A 420 -16.99 21.34 -25.43
CA GLY A 420 -18.03 20.60 -26.14
C GLY A 420 -18.00 19.08 -25.94
N PRO A 421 -19.05 18.36 -26.38
CA PRO A 421 -19.22 16.94 -26.11
C PRO A 421 -18.12 16.07 -26.74
N GLY A 422 -17.71 15.03 -26.03
CA GLY A 422 -16.72 14.07 -26.48
C GLY A 422 -16.43 12.95 -25.49
N GLN A 423 -15.75 11.91 -25.97
CA GLN A 423 -15.40 10.72 -25.18
C GLN A 423 -14.35 10.96 -24.07
N LYS A 424 -13.79 12.18 -24.00
CA LYS A 424 -12.79 12.61 -23.02
C LYS A 424 -13.22 13.88 -22.27
N SER A 425 -14.51 14.20 -22.30
CA SER A 425 -15.03 15.43 -21.71
C SER A 425 -14.96 15.45 -20.17
N LEU A 426 -14.81 14.28 -19.54
CA LEU A 426 -14.56 14.14 -18.11
C LEU A 426 -13.15 13.57 -17.88
N ALA A 427 -12.47 14.09 -16.86
CA ALA A 427 -11.05 13.83 -16.59
C ALA A 427 -10.81 12.60 -15.69
N GLY A 428 -11.78 12.30 -14.82
CA GLY A 428 -11.74 11.22 -13.85
C GLY A 428 -12.97 11.23 -12.95
N GLY A 429 -12.91 10.46 -11.86
CA GLY A 429 -14.03 10.30 -10.93
C GLY A 429 -14.30 11.54 -10.09
N GLU A 430 -13.26 12.26 -9.65
CA GLU A 430 -13.41 13.53 -8.91
C GLU A 430 -14.14 14.56 -9.76
N HIS A 431 -13.68 14.81 -10.98
CA HIS A 431 -14.35 15.72 -11.92
C HIS A 431 -15.81 15.32 -12.23
N ALA A 432 -16.13 14.02 -12.30
CA ALA A 432 -17.49 13.56 -12.50
C ALA A 432 -18.40 13.83 -11.28
N ALA A 433 -17.86 13.67 -10.07
CA ALA A 433 -18.57 13.98 -8.82
C ALA A 433 -18.80 15.49 -8.67
N ASP A 434 -17.78 16.32 -8.90
CA ASP A 434 -17.88 17.78 -8.83
C ASP A 434 -18.98 18.34 -9.76
N ILE A 435 -19.10 17.76 -10.96
CA ILE A 435 -20.16 18.18 -11.89
C ILE A 435 -21.54 17.68 -11.41
N ALA A 436 -21.63 16.51 -10.79
CA ALA A 436 -22.89 16.06 -10.19
C ALA A 436 -23.37 17.01 -9.07
N ASP A 437 -22.44 17.46 -8.21
CA ASP A 437 -22.68 18.49 -7.20
C ASP A 437 -23.17 19.79 -7.86
N GLN A 438 -22.48 20.25 -8.91
CA GLN A 438 -22.84 21.46 -9.66
C GLN A 438 -24.26 21.38 -10.25
N ILE A 439 -24.65 20.23 -10.81
CA ILE A 439 -25.99 20.02 -11.39
C ILE A 439 -27.04 20.00 -10.29
N ALA A 440 -26.77 19.35 -9.16
CA ALA A 440 -27.68 19.34 -8.01
C ALA A 440 -27.95 20.76 -7.48
N ASP A 441 -26.91 21.58 -7.38
CA ASP A 441 -27.02 22.99 -6.98
C ASP A 441 -27.76 23.84 -8.02
N ALA A 442 -27.50 23.63 -9.31
CA ALA A 442 -28.23 24.31 -10.38
C ALA A 442 -29.72 23.97 -10.35
N LEU A 443 -30.07 22.69 -10.16
CA LEU A 443 -31.46 22.23 -10.00
C LEU A 443 -32.15 22.85 -8.78
N LYS A 444 -31.45 22.91 -7.65
CA LYS A 444 -31.96 23.57 -6.43
C LYS A 444 -32.22 25.05 -6.68
N SER A 445 -31.32 25.72 -7.40
CA SER A 445 -31.41 27.14 -7.73
C SER A 445 -32.59 27.46 -8.67
N LEU A 446 -33.01 26.52 -9.51
CA LEU A 446 -34.21 26.65 -10.34
C LEU A 446 -35.53 26.71 -9.56
N ARG A 447 -35.50 26.36 -8.26
CA ARG A 447 -36.65 26.25 -7.35
C ARG A 447 -37.87 25.59 -8.03
N PRO A 448 -37.77 24.33 -8.49
CA PRO A 448 -38.90 23.68 -9.13
C PRO A 448 -40.09 23.60 -8.16
N ALA A 449 -41.30 23.67 -8.70
CA ALA A 449 -42.52 23.66 -7.91
C ALA A 449 -42.62 22.38 -7.05
N PHE A 450 -43.33 22.46 -5.93
CA PHE A 450 -43.62 21.28 -5.12
C PHE A 450 -44.35 20.23 -5.98
N GLY A 451 -43.89 18.98 -5.92
CA GLY A 451 -44.43 17.89 -6.74
C GLY A 451 -43.93 17.82 -8.17
N ALA A 452 -43.15 18.80 -8.66
CA ALA A 452 -42.55 18.75 -9.99
C ALA A 452 -41.59 17.55 -10.14
N GLN A 453 -41.64 16.89 -11.28
CA GLN A 453 -40.74 15.80 -11.62
C GLN A 453 -39.45 16.33 -12.24
N ARG A 454 -38.34 15.61 -12.02
CA ARG A 454 -37.06 15.86 -12.70
C ARG A 454 -36.84 14.76 -13.74
N HIS A 455 -36.72 15.15 -14.99
CA HIS A 455 -36.57 14.22 -16.12
C HIS A 455 -35.12 14.21 -16.59
N PHE A 456 -34.41 13.12 -16.38
CA PHE A 456 -32.98 13.02 -16.70
C PHE A 456 -32.75 12.33 -18.04
N PHE A 457 -32.12 13.05 -18.95
CA PHE A 457 -31.68 12.59 -20.25
C PHE A 457 -30.14 12.63 -20.27
N ILE A 458 -29.52 11.49 -19.96
CA ILE A 458 -28.07 11.42 -19.72
C ILE A 458 -27.34 10.87 -20.92
N SER A 459 -26.50 11.71 -21.54
CA SER A 459 -25.49 11.28 -22.50
C SER A 459 -24.10 11.47 -21.91
N GLY A 460 -23.62 10.46 -21.20
CA GLY A 460 -22.32 10.49 -20.50
C GLY A 460 -21.90 9.12 -20.00
N PRO A 461 -20.73 9.03 -19.33
CA PRO A 461 -20.25 7.78 -18.75
C PRO A 461 -21.10 7.34 -17.54
N ASN A 462 -21.17 6.03 -17.31
CA ASN A 462 -21.89 5.45 -16.18
C ASN A 462 -21.35 5.91 -14.82
N ALA A 463 -20.05 6.21 -14.72
CA ALA A 463 -19.48 6.79 -13.51
C ALA A 463 -20.13 8.14 -13.15
N PHE A 464 -20.39 8.99 -14.14
CA PHE A 464 -21.13 10.24 -13.91
C PHE A 464 -22.59 9.98 -13.54
N ALA A 465 -23.27 9.08 -14.26
CA ALA A 465 -24.67 8.74 -13.95
C ALA A 465 -24.83 8.23 -12.52
N PHE A 466 -23.88 7.40 -12.05
CA PHE A 466 -23.78 6.97 -10.66
C PHE A 466 -23.62 8.15 -9.70
N SER A 467 -22.63 9.03 -9.91
CA SER A 467 -22.44 10.20 -9.02
C SER A 467 -23.68 11.08 -8.96
N MET A 468 -24.35 11.31 -10.10
CA MET A 468 -25.61 12.06 -10.15
C MET A 468 -26.73 11.36 -9.34
N GLY A 469 -26.78 10.03 -9.38
CA GLY A 469 -27.70 9.23 -8.59
C GLY A 469 -27.55 9.44 -7.07
N GLN A 470 -26.35 9.71 -6.57
CA GLN A 470 -26.11 9.93 -5.14
C GLN A 470 -26.85 11.17 -4.59
N HIS A 471 -27.23 12.12 -5.45
CA HIS A 471 -28.02 13.30 -5.10
C HIS A 471 -29.54 13.07 -5.10
N ARG A 472 -30.00 11.87 -5.44
CA ARG A 472 -31.43 11.58 -5.67
C ARG A 472 -32.33 12.07 -4.53
N ASP A 473 -31.95 11.84 -3.28
CA ASP A 473 -32.76 12.25 -2.10
C ASP A 473 -32.91 13.76 -1.96
N ALA A 474 -31.93 14.54 -2.44
CA ALA A 474 -31.98 16.01 -2.39
C ALA A 474 -32.78 16.61 -3.55
N MET A 475 -32.96 15.87 -4.66
CA MET A 475 -33.62 16.37 -5.87
C MET A 475 -35.13 16.11 -5.90
N GLY A 476 -35.61 15.13 -5.13
CA GLY A 476 -37.00 14.67 -5.14
C GLY A 476 -37.28 13.63 -6.23
N PRO A 477 -38.55 13.46 -6.66
CA PRO A 477 -38.92 12.46 -7.66
C PRO A 477 -38.21 12.64 -9.01
N VAL A 478 -37.63 11.55 -9.51
CA VAL A 478 -36.85 11.52 -10.76
C VAL A 478 -37.42 10.50 -11.74
N THR A 479 -37.52 10.87 -13.01
CA THR A 479 -37.74 9.95 -14.13
C THR A 479 -36.52 9.93 -15.03
N LEU A 480 -35.99 8.73 -15.31
CA LEU A 480 -34.85 8.52 -16.20
C LEU A 480 -35.31 8.12 -17.60
N TYR A 481 -34.48 8.41 -18.60
CA TYR A 481 -34.75 8.12 -20.00
C TYR A 481 -33.54 7.47 -20.67
N GLU A 482 -33.81 6.43 -21.47
CA GLU A 482 -32.82 5.77 -22.32
C GLU A 482 -33.08 6.13 -23.79
N PHE A 483 -32.01 6.28 -24.56
CA PHE A 483 -32.11 6.61 -25.99
C PHE A 483 -31.94 5.36 -26.87
N ASP A 484 -32.78 5.24 -27.89
CA ASP A 484 -32.66 4.20 -28.91
C ASP A 484 -31.55 4.52 -29.93
N PHE A 485 -30.31 4.22 -29.56
CA PHE A 485 -29.14 4.50 -30.41
C PHE A 485 -29.13 3.73 -31.74
N LYS A 486 -29.83 2.60 -31.84
CA LYS A 486 -29.84 1.78 -33.05
C LYS A 486 -31.04 2.07 -33.94
N GLY A 487 -31.96 2.94 -33.50
CA GLY A 487 -33.21 3.20 -34.21
C GLY A 487 -34.05 1.93 -34.39
N ALA A 488 -33.94 0.98 -33.46
CA ALA A 488 -34.62 -0.31 -33.56
C ALA A 488 -36.13 -0.18 -33.30
N VAL A 489 -36.55 0.85 -32.56
CA VAL A 489 -37.94 1.16 -32.24
C VAL A 489 -38.37 2.41 -33.00
N ASP A 490 -37.83 3.57 -32.64
CA ASP A 490 -38.18 4.86 -33.25
C ASP A 490 -37.02 5.87 -33.25
N GLY A 491 -35.84 5.50 -32.72
CA GLY A 491 -34.70 6.41 -32.63
C GLY A 491 -34.90 7.57 -31.64
N SER A 492 -35.81 7.42 -30.68
CA SER A 492 -36.15 8.44 -29.68
C SER A 492 -35.84 8.00 -28.24
N TYR A 493 -36.30 8.78 -27.27
CA TYR A 493 -36.18 8.48 -25.86
C TYR A 493 -37.34 7.62 -25.35
N HIS A 494 -37.04 6.70 -24.44
CA HIS A 494 -38.05 5.93 -23.72
C HIS A 494 -37.86 6.10 -22.20
N PRO A 495 -38.96 6.29 -21.44
CA PRO A 495 -38.87 6.37 -19.99
C PRO A 495 -38.45 5.02 -19.42
N SER A 496 -37.57 5.04 -18.42
CA SER A 496 -37.11 3.87 -17.67
C SER A 496 -37.63 3.92 -16.22
N PHE A 497 -36.76 4.14 -15.25
CA PHE A 497 -37.11 4.18 -13.83
C PHE A 497 -37.79 5.49 -13.45
N ARG A 498 -38.76 5.36 -12.54
CA ARG A 498 -39.33 6.44 -11.75
C ARG A 498 -38.92 6.20 -10.30
N ILE A 499 -38.11 7.10 -9.73
CA ILE A 499 -37.55 6.96 -8.38
C ILE A 499 -38.21 8.00 -7.48
N GLY A 500 -39.14 7.54 -6.64
CA GLY A 500 -40.08 8.34 -5.84
C GLY A 500 -39.63 8.59 -4.42
#